data_AF-A0A958ZT48-F1
#
_entry.id   AF-A0A958ZT48-F1
#
_cell.length_a   1.000
_cell.length_b   1.000
_cell.length_c   1.000
_cell.angle_alpha   90.00
_cell.angle_beta   90.00
_cell.angle_gamma   90.00
#
_symmetry.space_group_name_H-M   'P 1'
#
loop_
_entity.id
_entity.type
_entity.pdbx_description
1 polymer ?
#
loop_
_entity_poly.entity_id
_entity_poly.type
_entity_poly.pdbx_seq_one_letter_code
_entity_poly.pdbx_strand_id
1 'polypeptide(L)'
;MRSAYNETWLHNLEVIKETKRWLNAKFIEKVQFNVIAEAHTSSFYHPNFIIRILIFIATLIGLSGVTGLFALMILDTNQTIISIGCLIYGIGSFVFVDQAIIKNSKHYKSGLTEALIYHASGFIIGGFAGLVDFSTVPVLLFSLVMLSFAAYRYLDLVTTIAAFFTLAYLIFFQLYDFGDIFQQIIPFAFILVFVPIYLLSKRWKSKDHLAIWNNNLVIIESLSLLMIYLAGNYLVVRELSVNLMGSPLAEGEDIPFAFLFYGLTVFIPVAYLYVGINNKDIVILRTSLFVLAFSVFTFKFYYGFGHPEITLTISGITLLSITLFLFNYLKTIRNGFTRENLISEKWTSMNAEAFIISQTLGGNQVKVDDSFQGRGGDFSGGGSSGSF
;
A
#
# COMPACT_ATOMS: atom_id res chain seq x y z
N MET A 1 -11.85 13.04 15.50
CA MET A 1 -10.69 12.29 16.04
C MET A 1 -9.43 12.76 15.34
N ARG A 2 -8.32 12.95 16.05
CA ARG A 2 -6.99 13.28 15.47
C ARG A 2 -6.18 11.99 15.25
N SER A 3 -5.08 12.09 14.51
CA SER A 3 -4.10 11.00 14.36
C SER A 3 -3.57 10.50 15.72
N ALA A 4 -3.04 9.28 15.75
CA ALA A 4 -2.33 8.69 16.89
C ALA A 4 -1.07 9.45 17.28
N TYR A 5 -0.48 10.11 16.30
CA TYR A 5 0.88 10.61 16.35
C TYR A 5 0.90 12.12 16.61
N ASN A 6 2.00 12.58 17.19
CA ASN A 6 2.26 14.01 17.32
C ASN A 6 2.51 14.63 15.93
N GLU A 7 1.63 15.54 15.52
CA GLU A 7 1.68 16.17 14.19
C GLU A 7 2.96 17.00 13.97
N THR A 8 3.46 17.69 15.00
CA THR A 8 4.72 18.44 14.93
C THR A 8 5.91 17.50 14.68
N TRP A 9 5.96 16.36 15.36
CA TRP A 9 7.02 15.37 15.15
C TRP A 9 6.94 14.70 13.78
N LEU A 10 5.73 14.52 13.23
CA LEU A 10 5.53 14.02 11.88
C LEU A 10 6.05 15.02 10.84
N HIS A 11 5.68 16.29 11.00
CA HIS A 11 6.15 17.36 10.13
C HIS A 11 7.69 17.48 10.17
N ASN A 12 8.29 17.53 11.36
CA ASN A 12 9.74 17.58 11.53
C ASN A 12 10.44 16.38 10.86
N LEU A 13 9.87 15.18 10.98
CA LEU A 13 10.40 13.99 10.32
C LEU A 13 10.33 14.08 8.79
N GLU A 14 9.26 14.68 8.25
CA GLU A 14 9.10 14.93 6.82
C GLU A 14 10.12 15.95 6.31
N VAL A 15 10.30 17.06 7.03
CA VAL A 15 11.32 18.09 6.73
C VAL A 15 12.72 17.47 6.71
N ILE A 16 13.09 16.67 7.72
CA ILE A 16 14.40 15.99 7.74
C ILE A 16 14.55 15.06 6.52
N LYS A 17 13.51 14.28 6.20
CA LYS A 17 13.53 13.34 5.06
C LYS A 17 13.69 14.08 3.74
N GLU A 18 13.01 15.20 3.55
CA GLU A 18 13.10 16.00 2.33
C GLU A 18 14.45 16.71 2.21
N THR A 19 14.93 17.30 3.30
CA THR A 19 16.24 17.96 3.37
C THR A 19 17.37 16.97 3.07
N LYS A 20 17.26 15.72 3.53
CA LYS A 20 18.19 14.64 3.17
C LYS A 20 18.20 14.35 1.67
N ARG A 21 17.06 14.46 0.97
CA ARG A 21 16.99 14.32 -0.49
C ARG A 21 17.70 15.47 -1.19
N TRP A 22 17.55 16.69 -0.68
CA TRP A 22 18.28 17.86 -1.21
C TRP A 22 19.79 17.71 -1.03
N LEU A 23 20.23 17.19 0.11
CA LEU A 23 21.65 16.88 0.36
C LEU A 23 22.17 15.84 -0.66
N ASN A 24 21.44 14.74 -0.87
CA ASN A 24 21.80 13.72 -1.86
C ASN A 24 21.81 14.25 -3.30
N ALA A 25 20.94 15.22 -3.61
CA ALA A 25 20.89 15.93 -4.89
C ALA A 25 21.95 17.05 -4.99
N LYS A 26 22.77 17.26 -3.96
CA LYS A 26 23.79 18.32 -3.88
C LYS A 26 23.23 19.75 -4.00
N PHE A 27 21.98 19.96 -3.59
CA PHE A 27 21.37 21.30 -3.51
C PHE A 27 21.75 22.06 -2.24
N ILE A 28 22.16 21.34 -1.20
CA ILE A 28 22.61 21.89 0.06
C ILE A 28 23.89 21.19 0.52
N GLU A 29 24.65 21.87 1.35
CA GLU A 29 25.83 21.31 2.01
C GLU A 29 25.47 20.53 3.27
N LYS A 30 26.37 19.65 3.71
CA LYS A 30 26.20 18.87 4.94
C LYS A 30 26.03 19.75 6.19
N VAL A 31 26.68 20.92 6.20
CA VAL A 31 26.54 21.90 7.29
C VAL A 31 25.12 22.44 7.37
N GLN A 32 24.53 22.80 6.23
CA GLN A 32 23.14 23.27 6.16
C GLN A 32 22.14 22.18 6.57
N PHE A 33 22.39 20.92 6.15
CA PHE A 33 21.58 19.78 6.60
C PHE A 33 21.59 19.63 8.12
N ASN A 34 22.78 19.70 8.76
CA ASN A 34 22.89 19.56 10.20
C ASN A 34 22.12 20.66 10.95
N VAL A 35 22.22 21.92 10.50
CA VAL A 35 21.48 23.06 11.09
C VAL A 35 19.96 22.81 11.01
N ILE A 36 19.45 22.35 9.86
CA ILE A 36 18.02 22.07 9.69
C ILE A 36 17.58 20.88 10.56
N ALA A 37 18.40 19.83 10.64
CA ALA A 37 18.13 18.64 11.44
C ALA A 37 18.10 18.94 12.94
N GLU A 38 18.96 19.84 13.42
CA GLU A 38 18.95 20.33 14.81
C GLU A 38 17.73 21.21 15.11
N ALA A 39 17.28 22.02 14.15
CA ALA A 39 16.08 22.85 14.30
C ALA A 39 14.77 22.03 14.28
N HIS A 40 14.72 20.92 13.54
CA HIS A 40 13.51 20.10 13.34
C HIS A 40 13.65 18.71 13.96
N THR A 41 13.87 18.62 15.26
CA THR A 41 14.01 17.31 15.93
C THR A 41 12.70 16.54 15.98
N SER A 42 12.79 15.21 15.81
CA SER A 42 11.66 14.28 15.97
C SER A 42 12.07 13.19 16.95
N SER A 43 11.26 12.98 18.00
CA SER A 43 11.54 11.96 19.02
C SER A 43 11.05 10.56 18.64
N PHE A 44 10.60 10.36 17.40
CA PHE A 44 10.09 9.06 16.97
C PHE A 44 11.22 8.03 16.81
N TYR A 45 10.98 6.83 17.34
CA TYR A 45 11.72 5.64 16.92
C TYR A 45 11.15 5.15 15.58
N HIS A 46 11.88 5.43 14.50
CA HIS A 46 11.54 5.03 13.14
C HIS A 46 12.76 4.34 12.48
N PRO A 47 12.89 3.01 12.63
CA PRO A 47 14.01 2.25 12.09
C PRO A 47 14.05 2.28 10.55
N ASN A 48 15.17 1.81 9.98
CA ASN A 48 15.27 1.59 8.54
C ASN A 48 14.33 0.45 8.10
N PHE A 49 14.18 0.28 6.78
CA PHE A 49 13.20 -0.65 6.21
C PHE A 49 13.47 -2.10 6.59
N ILE A 50 14.73 -2.56 6.62
CA ILE A 50 15.07 -3.94 6.96
C ILE A 50 14.82 -4.22 8.44
N ILE A 51 15.27 -3.33 9.34
CA ILE A 51 15.01 -3.46 10.77
C ILE A 51 13.50 -3.43 11.03
N ARG A 52 12.74 -2.60 10.32
CA ARG A 52 11.27 -2.58 10.38
C ARG A 52 10.66 -3.95 10.04
N ILE A 53 11.13 -4.62 8.98
CA ILE A 53 10.67 -5.97 8.61
C ILE A 53 11.04 -6.99 9.70
N LEU A 54 12.28 -6.96 10.19
CA LEU A 54 12.74 -7.88 11.24
C LEU A 54 11.92 -7.72 12.52
N ILE A 55 11.71 -6.48 12.99
CA ILE A 55 10.89 -6.19 14.16
C ILE A 55 9.44 -6.64 13.91
N PHE A 56 8.88 -6.41 12.72
CA PHE A 56 7.54 -6.86 12.37
C PHE A 56 7.40 -8.39 12.50
N ILE A 57 8.30 -9.15 11.89
CA ILE A 57 8.29 -10.61 11.95
C ILE A 57 8.48 -11.11 13.39
N ALA A 58 9.46 -10.57 14.11
CA ALA A 58 9.71 -10.94 15.51
C ALA A 58 8.49 -10.64 16.40
N THR A 59 7.80 -9.53 16.15
CA THR A 59 6.56 -9.17 16.84
C THR A 59 5.45 -10.17 16.55
N LEU A 60 5.27 -10.59 15.29
CA LEU A 60 4.26 -11.59 14.94
C LEU A 60 4.52 -12.93 15.64
N ILE A 61 5.78 -13.36 15.72
CA ILE A 61 6.17 -14.57 16.46
C ILE A 61 5.82 -14.42 17.94
N GLY A 62 6.22 -13.31 18.58
CA GLY A 62 5.88 -13.05 19.98
C GLY A 62 4.37 -13.01 20.23
N LEU A 63 3.63 -12.34 19.36
CA LEU A 63 2.17 -12.27 19.42
C LEU A 63 1.52 -13.65 19.26
N SER A 64 2.03 -14.50 18.37
CA SER A 64 1.51 -15.86 18.21
C SER A 64 1.56 -16.67 19.52
N GLY A 65 2.62 -16.49 20.32
CA GLY A 65 2.75 -17.10 21.64
C GLY A 65 1.74 -16.54 22.64
N VAL A 66 1.58 -15.21 22.70
CA VAL A 66 0.59 -14.55 23.58
C VAL A 66 -0.82 -14.99 23.22
N THR A 67 -1.15 -15.04 21.94
CA THR A 67 -2.47 -15.49 21.48
C THR A 67 -2.70 -16.98 21.66
N GLY A 68 -1.67 -17.80 21.52
CA GLY A 68 -1.76 -19.23 21.78
C GLY A 68 -2.11 -19.50 23.24
N LEU A 69 -1.43 -18.81 24.17
CA LEU A 69 -1.75 -18.88 25.60
C LEU A 69 -3.16 -18.36 25.89
N PHE A 70 -3.55 -17.23 25.30
CA PHE A 70 -4.90 -16.70 25.45
C PHE A 70 -5.96 -17.67 24.92
N ALA A 71 -5.72 -18.29 23.76
CA ALA A 71 -6.62 -19.27 23.16
C ALA A 71 -6.80 -20.49 24.07
N LEU A 72 -5.72 -21.02 24.67
CA LEU A 72 -5.80 -22.14 25.61
C LEU A 72 -6.67 -21.83 26.84
N MET A 73 -6.73 -20.57 27.29
CA MET A 73 -7.58 -20.18 28.42
C MET A 73 -9.07 -20.19 28.09
N ILE A 74 -9.44 -20.08 26.82
CA ILE A 74 -10.85 -19.94 26.38
C ILE A 74 -11.30 -21.06 25.42
N LEU A 75 -10.42 -22.00 25.09
CA LEU A 75 -10.66 -23.02 24.05
C LEU A 75 -11.90 -23.88 24.32
N ASP A 76 -12.10 -24.28 25.58
CA ASP A 76 -13.19 -25.16 26.00
C ASP A 76 -14.48 -24.39 26.37
N THR A 77 -14.55 -23.11 26.00
CA THR A 77 -15.73 -22.27 26.23
C THR A 77 -16.63 -22.23 25.00
N ASN A 78 -17.86 -21.70 25.14
CA ASN A 78 -18.75 -21.57 23.99
C ASN A 78 -18.28 -20.49 23.01
N GLN A 79 -18.75 -20.57 21.75
CA GLN A 79 -18.37 -19.65 20.68
C GLN A 79 -18.59 -18.18 21.04
N THR A 80 -19.67 -17.86 21.77
CA THR A 80 -19.97 -16.49 22.20
C THR A 80 -18.90 -15.95 23.15
N ILE A 81 -18.46 -16.75 24.13
CA ILE A 81 -17.40 -16.36 25.08
C ILE A 81 -16.08 -16.19 24.35
N ILE A 82 -15.74 -17.10 23.42
CA ILE A 82 -14.54 -16.98 22.58
C ILE A 82 -14.58 -15.66 21.80
N SER A 83 -15.71 -15.36 21.16
CA SER A 83 -15.91 -14.17 20.34
C SER A 83 -15.78 -12.88 21.16
N ILE A 84 -16.39 -12.82 22.35
CA ILE A 84 -16.25 -11.70 23.29
C ILE A 84 -14.79 -11.58 23.76
N GLY A 85 -14.14 -12.70 24.07
CA GLY A 85 -12.72 -12.73 24.45
C GLY A 85 -11.83 -12.13 23.36
N CYS A 86 -12.05 -12.49 22.09
CA CYS A 86 -11.33 -11.92 20.96
C CYS A 86 -11.55 -10.41 20.83
N LEU A 87 -12.78 -9.92 21.01
CA LEU A 87 -13.08 -8.48 20.99
C LEU A 87 -12.34 -7.73 22.11
N ILE A 88 -12.39 -8.24 23.34
CA ILE A 88 -11.70 -7.65 24.49
C ILE A 88 -10.19 -7.63 24.26
N TYR A 89 -9.62 -8.73 23.76
CA TYR A 89 -8.20 -8.83 23.44
C TYR A 89 -7.78 -7.81 22.37
N GLY A 90 -8.55 -7.69 21.29
CA GLY A 90 -8.23 -6.74 20.22
C GLY A 90 -8.37 -5.28 20.67
N ILE A 91 -9.40 -4.94 21.46
CA ILE A 91 -9.54 -3.60 22.05
C ILE A 91 -8.38 -3.30 23.01
N GLY A 92 -8.03 -4.24 23.89
CA GLY A 92 -6.88 -4.13 24.78
C GLY A 92 -5.57 -3.93 24.02
N SER A 93 -5.41 -4.62 22.88
CA SER A 93 -4.26 -4.47 22.00
C SER A 93 -4.16 -3.07 21.38
N PHE A 94 -5.28 -2.47 20.95
CA PHE A 94 -5.27 -1.07 20.48
C PHE A 94 -4.91 -0.07 21.57
N VAL A 95 -5.46 -0.27 22.78
CA VAL A 95 -5.10 0.57 23.94
C VAL A 95 -3.61 0.43 24.24
N PHE A 96 -3.05 -0.77 24.18
CA PHE A 96 -1.63 -1.03 24.37
C PHE A 96 -0.77 -0.33 23.29
N VAL A 97 -1.16 -0.42 22.02
CA VAL A 97 -0.49 0.30 20.91
C VAL A 97 -0.48 1.80 21.19
N ASP A 98 -1.62 2.38 21.53
CA ASP A 98 -1.74 3.82 21.75
C ASP A 98 -0.88 4.31 22.93
N GLN A 99 -0.98 3.64 24.07
CA GLN A 99 -0.37 4.12 25.31
C GLN A 99 1.09 3.68 25.43
N ALA A 100 1.36 2.39 25.32
CA ALA A 100 2.71 1.86 25.57
C ALA A 100 3.63 2.07 24.37
N ILE A 101 3.16 1.80 23.16
CA ILE A 101 4.02 1.77 21.97
C ILE A 101 4.18 3.17 21.35
N ILE A 102 3.07 3.88 21.13
CA ILE A 102 3.11 5.19 20.46
C ILE A 102 3.42 6.32 21.43
N LYS A 103 2.70 6.45 22.55
CA LYS A 103 2.94 7.57 23.48
C LYS A 103 4.22 7.40 24.31
N ASN A 104 4.40 6.25 24.95
CA ASN A 104 5.52 6.05 25.87
C ASN A 104 6.81 5.72 25.13
N SER A 105 6.76 4.76 24.21
CA SER A 105 7.95 4.27 23.49
C SER A 105 8.21 5.02 22.17
N LYS A 106 7.31 5.92 21.76
CA LYS A 106 7.46 6.81 20.59
C LYS A 106 7.72 6.07 19.27
N HIS A 107 7.22 4.86 19.11
CA HIS A 107 7.37 4.12 17.86
C HIS A 107 6.51 4.73 16.75
N TYR A 108 7.11 4.93 15.58
CA TYR A 108 6.40 5.34 14.36
C TYR A 108 6.90 4.51 13.17
N LYS A 109 5.98 3.80 12.52
CA LYS A 109 6.27 2.91 11.38
C LYS A 109 7.46 1.97 11.64
N SER A 110 7.46 1.30 12.80
CA SER A 110 8.61 0.55 13.31
C SER A 110 8.53 -0.96 13.08
N GLY A 111 7.46 -1.47 12.49
CA GLY A 111 7.18 -2.90 12.35
C GLY A 111 6.37 -3.42 13.52
N LEU A 112 6.80 -3.11 14.75
CA LEU A 112 6.06 -3.42 15.98
C LEU A 112 4.64 -2.81 15.96
N THR A 113 4.53 -1.53 15.59
CA THR A 113 3.24 -0.83 15.51
C THR A 113 2.27 -1.51 14.55
N GLU A 114 2.74 -1.87 13.36
CA GLU A 114 1.95 -2.44 12.28
C GLU A 114 1.51 -3.85 12.61
N ALA A 115 2.42 -4.68 13.12
CA ALA A 115 2.11 -6.04 13.55
C ALA A 115 0.99 -6.02 14.61
N LEU A 116 1.09 -5.16 15.62
CA LEU A 116 0.06 -5.02 16.65
C LEU A 116 -1.26 -4.47 16.11
N ILE A 117 -1.24 -3.49 15.20
CA ILE A 117 -2.46 -2.92 14.59
C ILE A 117 -3.19 -3.99 13.77
N TYR A 118 -2.47 -4.76 12.95
CA TYR A 118 -3.08 -5.80 12.10
C TYR A 118 -3.63 -6.93 12.96
N HIS A 119 -2.89 -7.30 14.00
CA HIS A 119 -3.30 -8.30 14.96
C HIS A 119 -4.56 -7.87 15.73
N ALA A 120 -4.56 -6.65 16.29
CA ALA A 120 -5.71 -6.08 16.98
C ALA A 120 -6.95 -5.99 16.07
N SER A 121 -6.76 -5.55 14.82
CA SER A 121 -7.83 -5.48 13.82
C SER A 121 -8.39 -6.88 13.52
N GLY A 122 -7.53 -7.86 13.33
CA GLY A 122 -7.92 -9.25 13.07
C GLY A 122 -8.73 -9.87 14.21
N PHE A 123 -8.31 -9.64 15.46
CA PHE A 123 -9.05 -10.12 16.64
C PHE A 123 -10.41 -9.44 16.80
N ILE A 124 -10.50 -8.13 16.55
CA ILE A 124 -11.78 -7.42 16.61
C ILE A 124 -12.72 -7.90 15.50
N ILE A 125 -12.22 -8.02 14.26
CA ILE A 125 -13.03 -8.49 13.13
C ILE A 125 -13.46 -9.95 13.34
N GLY A 126 -12.53 -10.83 13.74
CA GLY A 126 -12.81 -12.24 14.00
C GLY A 126 -13.77 -12.44 15.17
N GLY A 127 -13.61 -11.69 16.25
CA GLY A 127 -14.52 -11.71 17.39
C GLY A 127 -15.92 -11.23 17.01
N PHE A 128 -16.04 -10.15 16.22
CA PHE A 128 -17.34 -9.72 15.71
C PHE A 128 -17.95 -10.77 14.76
N ALA A 129 -17.14 -11.36 13.88
CA ALA A 129 -17.59 -12.41 12.97
C ALA A 129 -18.17 -13.61 13.71
N GLY A 130 -17.52 -14.05 14.79
CA GLY A 130 -18.04 -15.13 15.62
C GLY A 130 -19.36 -14.81 16.34
N LEU A 131 -19.65 -13.53 16.63
CA LEU A 131 -20.93 -13.11 17.22
C LEU A 131 -22.09 -13.04 16.24
N VAL A 132 -21.80 -12.85 14.94
CA VAL A 132 -22.81 -12.78 13.87
C VAL A 132 -22.83 -14.05 13.02
N ASP A 133 -22.33 -15.15 13.59
CA ASP A 133 -22.24 -16.48 12.95
C ASP A 133 -21.62 -16.42 11.54
N PHE A 134 -20.57 -15.60 11.40
CA PHE A 134 -19.81 -15.40 10.18
C PHE A 134 -20.65 -14.93 8.97
N SER A 135 -21.79 -14.27 9.23
CA SER A 135 -22.61 -13.66 8.19
C SER A 135 -21.79 -12.64 7.38
N THR A 136 -21.73 -12.82 6.06
CA THR A 136 -20.79 -12.10 5.19
C THR A 136 -20.98 -10.59 5.21
N VAL A 137 -22.22 -10.10 5.02
CA VAL A 137 -22.49 -8.66 4.91
C VAL A 137 -22.20 -7.91 6.22
N PRO A 138 -22.69 -8.34 7.40
CA PRO A 138 -22.33 -7.72 8.67
C PRO A 138 -20.81 -7.70 8.90
N VAL A 139 -20.11 -8.81 8.62
CA VAL A 139 -18.65 -8.90 8.80
C VAL A 139 -17.92 -7.93 7.89
N LEU A 140 -18.31 -7.80 6.62
CA LEU A 140 -17.69 -6.86 5.69
C LEU A 140 -17.93 -5.41 6.08
N LEU A 141 -19.15 -5.06 6.49
CA LEU A 141 -19.48 -3.71 6.97
C LEU A 141 -18.65 -3.35 8.21
N PHE A 142 -18.59 -4.24 9.19
CA PHE A 142 -17.81 -4.02 10.39
C PHE A 142 -16.30 -3.96 10.10
N SER A 143 -15.80 -4.84 9.23
CA SER A 143 -14.41 -4.83 8.75
C SER A 143 -14.06 -3.51 8.07
N LEU A 144 -14.95 -2.98 7.24
CA LEU A 144 -14.75 -1.69 6.57
C LEU A 144 -14.61 -0.56 7.59
N VAL A 145 -15.49 -0.50 8.60
CA VAL A 145 -15.42 0.52 9.67
C VAL A 145 -14.12 0.36 10.46
N MET A 146 -13.79 -0.85 10.87
CA MET A 146 -12.59 -1.14 11.68
C MET A 146 -11.30 -0.81 10.92
N LEU A 147 -11.16 -1.28 9.68
CA LEU A 147 -9.97 -1.00 8.86
C LEU A 147 -9.86 0.49 8.51
N SER A 148 -10.99 1.17 8.26
CA SER A 148 -11.00 2.62 8.03
C SER A 148 -10.58 3.40 9.27
N PHE A 149 -11.03 2.97 10.46
CA PHE A 149 -10.56 3.53 11.73
C PHE A 149 -9.05 3.35 11.88
N ALA A 150 -8.52 2.15 11.66
CA ALA A 150 -7.09 1.88 11.79
C ALA A 150 -6.26 2.69 10.78
N ALA A 151 -6.71 2.77 9.53
CA ALA A 151 -6.11 3.57 8.47
C ALA A 151 -6.05 5.06 8.85
N TYR A 152 -7.18 5.62 9.30
CA TYR A 152 -7.27 7.03 9.66
C TYR A 152 -6.46 7.36 10.91
N ARG A 153 -6.58 6.55 11.97
CA ARG A 153 -5.97 6.80 13.27
C ARG A 153 -4.46 6.60 13.21
N TYR A 154 -3.97 5.55 12.54
CA TYR A 154 -2.55 5.18 12.53
C TYR A 154 -1.80 5.53 11.24
N LEU A 155 -2.43 6.24 10.30
CA LEU A 155 -1.82 6.63 9.02
C LEU A 155 -1.22 5.41 8.28
N ASP A 156 -1.84 4.25 8.44
CA ASP A 156 -1.32 2.98 7.97
C ASP A 156 -1.85 2.66 6.56
N LEU A 157 -0.93 2.30 5.67
CA LEU A 157 -1.22 2.15 4.25
C LEU A 157 -1.84 0.79 3.94
N VAL A 158 -1.48 -0.26 4.68
CA VAL A 158 -2.00 -1.61 4.44
C VAL A 158 -3.47 -1.69 4.84
N THR A 159 -3.83 -1.13 6.01
CA THR A 159 -5.23 -1.02 6.44
C THR A 159 -6.04 -0.10 5.51
N THR A 160 -5.43 0.91 4.91
CA THR A 160 -6.08 1.73 3.86
C THR A 160 -6.41 0.90 2.63
N ILE A 161 -5.44 0.11 2.14
CA ILE A 161 -5.63 -0.81 1.01
C ILE A 161 -6.70 -1.85 1.36
N ALA A 162 -6.62 -2.45 2.54
CA ALA A 162 -7.58 -3.44 3.01
C ALA A 162 -8.99 -2.86 3.11
N ALA A 163 -9.17 -1.68 3.71
CA ALA A 163 -10.47 -1.00 3.77
C ALA A 163 -11.02 -0.71 2.37
N PHE A 164 -10.18 -0.25 1.44
CA PHE A 164 -10.56 0.01 0.06
C PHE A 164 -11.07 -1.25 -0.65
N PHE A 165 -10.33 -2.37 -0.54
CA PHE A 165 -10.76 -3.64 -1.14
C PHE A 165 -11.95 -4.28 -0.43
N THR A 166 -12.09 -4.10 0.89
CA THR A 166 -13.30 -4.50 1.62
C THR A 166 -14.53 -3.75 1.10
N LEU A 167 -14.41 -2.44 0.83
CA LEU A 167 -15.49 -1.67 0.19
C LEU A 167 -15.81 -2.19 -1.22
N ALA A 168 -14.78 -2.40 -2.04
CA ALA A 168 -14.97 -2.94 -3.40
C ALA A 168 -15.66 -4.31 -3.36
N TYR A 169 -15.21 -5.20 -2.47
CA TYR A 169 -15.78 -6.53 -2.32
C TYR A 169 -17.20 -6.50 -1.74
N LEU A 170 -17.50 -5.62 -0.79
CA LEU A 170 -18.86 -5.44 -0.27
C LEU A 170 -19.84 -5.04 -1.38
N ILE A 171 -19.47 -4.08 -2.23
CA ILE A 171 -20.30 -3.65 -3.36
C ILE A 171 -20.51 -4.80 -4.34
N PHE A 172 -19.42 -5.49 -4.71
CA PHE A 172 -19.48 -6.65 -5.60
C PHE A 172 -20.37 -7.75 -5.03
N PHE A 173 -20.12 -8.17 -3.79
CA PHE A 173 -20.86 -9.24 -3.13
C PHE A 173 -22.36 -8.93 -3.07
N GLN A 174 -22.73 -7.71 -2.67
CA GLN A 174 -24.14 -7.34 -2.56
C GLN A 174 -24.87 -7.37 -3.91
N LEU A 175 -24.25 -6.83 -4.96
CA LEU A 175 -24.83 -6.83 -6.30
C LEU A 175 -24.85 -8.23 -6.92
N TYR A 176 -23.84 -9.04 -6.61
CA TYR A 176 -23.75 -10.42 -7.05
C TYR A 176 -24.85 -11.29 -6.42
N ASP A 177 -25.02 -11.17 -5.11
CA ASP A 177 -26.00 -11.93 -4.30
C ASP A 177 -27.45 -11.57 -4.65
N PHE A 178 -27.73 -10.31 -5.03
CA PHE A 178 -29.05 -9.91 -5.52
C PHE A 178 -29.46 -10.55 -6.85
N GLY A 179 -28.51 -11.04 -7.65
CA GLY A 179 -28.79 -11.77 -8.89
C GLY A 179 -29.35 -10.92 -10.03
N ASP A 180 -29.70 -11.60 -11.12
CA ASP A 180 -30.39 -11.05 -12.30
C ASP A 180 -29.75 -9.77 -12.87
N ILE A 181 -30.51 -8.68 -12.90
CA ILE A 181 -30.09 -7.39 -13.46
C ILE A 181 -28.99 -6.73 -12.62
N PHE A 182 -28.89 -7.06 -11.31
CA PHE A 182 -27.88 -6.46 -10.43
C PHE A 182 -26.46 -6.92 -10.77
N GLN A 183 -26.31 -8.16 -11.24
CA GLN A 183 -25.03 -8.68 -11.72
C GLN A 183 -24.54 -7.94 -12.98
N GLN A 184 -25.45 -7.60 -13.89
CA GLN A 184 -25.13 -6.91 -15.13
C GLN A 184 -24.71 -5.45 -14.92
N ILE A 185 -25.15 -4.82 -13.83
CA ILE A 185 -24.82 -3.42 -13.53
C ILE A 185 -23.57 -3.24 -12.66
N ILE A 186 -22.91 -4.32 -12.21
CA ILE A 186 -21.68 -4.27 -11.41
C ILE A 186 -20.62 -3.32 -12.01
N PRO A 187 -20.28 -3.41 -13.32
CA PRO A 187 -19.34 -2.50 -13.95
C PRO A 187 -19.70 -1.02 -13.77
N PHE A 188 -20.97 -0.68 -13.99
CA PHE A 188 -21.46 0.69 -13.87
C PHE A 188 -21.52 1.17 -12.42
N ALA A 189 -21.90 0.29 -11.49
CA ALA A 189 -21.90 0.60 -10.06
C ALA A 189 -20.49 0.90 -9.55
N PHE A 190 -19.48 0.15 -10.00
CA PHE A 190 -18.08 0.41 -9.66
C PHE A 190 -17.63 1.77 -10.18
N ILE A 191 -17.89 2.11 -11.45
CA ILE A 191 -17.56 3.43 -11.99
C ILE A 191 -18.28 4.53 -11.18
N LEU A 192 -19.58 4.36 -10.92
CA LEU A 192 -20.41 5.32 -10.20
C LEU A 192 -19.93 5.57 -8.76
N VAL A 193 -19.40 4.56 -8.08
CA VAL A 193 -18.90 4.68 -6.71
C VAL A 193 -17.45 5.17 -6.65
N PHE A 194 -16.56 4.64 -7.49
CA PHE A 194 -15.14 4.95 -7.41
C PHE A 194 -14.76 6.29 -8.06
N VAL A 195 -15.55 6.82 -9.00
CA VAL A 195 -15.34 8.19 -9.53
C VAL A 195 -15.47 9.26 -8.43
N PRO A 196 -16.56 9.31 -7.64
CA PRO A 196 -16.64 10.22 -6.49
C PRO A 196 -15.49 10.05 -5.48
N ILE A 197 -15.08 8.82 -5.17
CA ILE A 197 -13.97 8.56 -4.24
C ILE A 197 -12.65 9.12 -4.80
N TYR A 198 -12.39 8.94 -6.10
CA TYR A 198 -11.28 9.58 -6.80
C TYR A 198 -11.33 11.10 -6.68
N LEU A 199 -12.46 11.73 -7.02
CA LEU A 199 -12.60 13.18 -6.99
C LEU A 199 -12.44 13.76 -5.56
N LEU A 200 -12.99 13.08 -4.56
CA LEU A 200 -12.87 13.47 -3.15
C LEU A 200 -11.43 13.32 -2.66
N SER A 201 -10.77 12.20 -2.94
CA SER A 201 -9.37 11.99 -2.56
C SER A 201 -8.46 13.06 -3.17
N LYS A 202 -8.63 13.37 -4.46
CA LYS A 202 -7.92 14.45 -5.15
C LYS A 202 -8.16 15.81 -4.50
N ARG A 203 -9.42 16.14 -4.17
CA ARG A 203 -9.78 17.40 -3.50
C ARG A 203 -9.23 17.50 -2.07
N TRP A 204 -9.10 16.38 -1.37
CA TRP A 204 -8.60 16.37 0.01
C TRP A 204 -7.08 16.44 0.09
N LYS A 205 -6.34 15.89 -0.88
CA LYS A 205 -4.88 16.06 -0.98
C LYS A 205 -4.44 17.52 -1.04
N SER A 206 -5.26 18.40 -1.60
CA SER A 206 -4.92 19.83 -1.73
C SER A 206 -5.22 20.66 -0.48
N LYS A 207 -5.59 20.04 0.65
CA LYS A 207 -5.91 20.73 1.90
C LYS A 207 -4.79 20.54 2.91
N ASP A 208 -4.19 21.64 3.38
CA ASP A 208 -3.04 21.60 4.30
C ASP A 208 -3.33 20.86 5.61
N HIS A 209 -4.53 21.03 6.18
CA HIS A 209 -4.90 20.33 7.42
C HIS A 209 -5.05 18.80 7.24
N LEU A 210 -5.08 18.29 6.01
CA LEU A 210 -5.10 16.85 5.70
C LEU A 210 -3.75 16.33 5.21
N ALA A 211 -2.70 17.16 5.21
CA ALA A 211 -1.39 16.81 4.67
C ALA A 211 -0.81 15.52 5.27
N ILE A 212 -1.06 15.24 6.55
CA ILE A 212 -0.55 14.02 7.21
C ILE A 212 -1.14 12.72 6.64
N TRP A 213 -2.31 12.78 6.00
CA TRP A 213 -2.96 11.64 5.33
C TRP A 213 -2.66 11.58 3.83
N ASN A 214 -1.80 12.46 3.29
CA ASN A 214 -1.55 12.56 1.85
C ASN A 214 -1.14 11.21 1.24
N ASN A 215 -0.28 10.43 1.92
CA ASN A 215 0.11 9.09 1.45
C ASN A 215 -1.09 8.14 1.33
N ASN A 216 -2.01 8.15 2.30
CA ASN A 216 -3.22 7.33 2.28
C ASN A 216 -4.15 7.78 1.15
N LEU A 217 -4.31 9.10 0.96
CA LEU A 217 -5.13 9.67 -0.11
C LEU A 217 -4.57 9.36 -1.51
N VAL A 218 -3.24 9.37 -1.69
CA VAL A 218 -2.60 8.97 -2.95
C VAL A 218 -2.87 7.49 -3.26
N ILE A 219 -2.86 6.61 -2.26
CA ILE A 219 -3.24 5.20 -2.45
C ILE A 219 -4.70 5.09 -2.87
N ILE A 220 -5.62 5.76 -2.16
CA ILE A 220 -7.05 5.73 -2.48
C ILE A 220 -7.29 6.24 -3.90
N GLU A 221 -6.68 7.36 -4.28
CA GLU A 221 -6.77 7.92 -5.63
C GLU A 221 -6.27 6.94 -6.68
N SER A 222 -5.10 6.31 -6.46
CA SER A 222 -4.51 5.34 -7.39
C SER A 222 -5.42 4.11 -7.55
N LEU A 223 -5.91 3.55 -6.45
CA LEU A 223 -6.78 2.38 -6.46
C LEU A 223 -8.16 2.70 -7.06
N SER A 224 -8.72 3.89 -6.82
CA SER A 224 -9.95 4.34 -7.47
C SER A 224 -9.79 4.41 -8.98
N LEU A 225 -8.72 5.02 -9.49
CA LEU A 225 -8.44 5.09 -10.92
C LEU A 225 -8.30 3.71 -11.56
N LEU A 226 -7.65 2.77 -10.87
CA LEU A 226 -7.53 1.37 -11.28
C LEU A 226 -8.90 0.68 -11.30
N MET A 227 -9.72 0.82 -10.26
CA MET A 227 -11.06 0.21 -10.19
C MET A 227 -12.00 0.74 -11.28
N ILE A 228 -11.97 2.05 -11.54
CA ILE A 228 -12.74 2.66 -12.64
C ILE A 228 -12.34 2.03 -13.98
N TYR A 229 -11.05 1.84 -14.21
CA TYR A 229 -10.56 1.23 -15.43
C TYR A 229 -10.91 -0.25 -15.54
N LEU A 230 -10.69 -1.03 -14.48
CA LEU A 230 -11.03 -2.46 -14.46
C LEU A 230 -12.52 -2.67 -14.68
N ALA A 231 -13.38 -1.82 -14.10
CA ALA A 231 -14.81 -1.86 -14.31
C ALA A 231 -15.23 -1.52 -15.75
N GLY A 232 -14.46 -0.70 -16.47
CA GLY A 232 -14.70 -0.41 -17.89
C GLY A 232 -13.98 -1.34 -18.88
N ASN A 233 -13.07 -2.18 -18.41
CA ASN A 233 -12.22 -3.00 -19.27
C ASN A 233 -12.97 -4.24 -19.78
N TYR A 234 -12.93 -4.46 -21.09
CA TYR A 234 -13.66 -5.56 -21.74
C TYR A 234 -13.26 -6.95 -21.22
N LEU A 235 -11.95 -7.22 -21.07
CA LEU A 235 -11.46 -8.51 -20.58
C LEU A 235 -11.99 -8.78 -19.18
N VAL A 236 -11.89 -7.81 -18.28
CA VAL A 236 -12.32 -7.97 -16.90
C VAL A 236 -13.83 -8.22 -16.82
N VAL A 237 -14.63 -7.41 -17.52
CA VAL A 237 -16.09 -7.56 -17.50
C VAL A 237 -16.52 -8.89 -18.11
N ARG A 238 -15.98 -9.26 -19.27
CA ARG A 238 -16.31 -10.53 -19.93
C ARG A 238 -15.93 -11.74 -19.07
N GLU A 239 -14.69 -11.80 -18.60
CA GLU A 239 -14.23 -12.96 -17.83
C GLU A 239 -14.94 -13.08 -16.48
N LEU A 240 -15.31 -11.97 -15.83
CA LEU A 240 -16.16 -12.03 -14.63
C LEU A 240 -17.58 -12.53 -14.97
N SER A 241 -18.18 -12.06 -16.06
CA SER A 241 -19.52 -12.50 -16.49
C SER A 241 -19.57 -13.99 -16.86
N VAL A 242 -18.53 -14.50 -17.52
CA VAL A 242 -18.45 -15.92 -17.89
C VAL A 242 -18.15 -16.78 -16.67
N ASN A 243 -17.05 -16.48 -15.95
CA ASN A 243 -16.54 -17.38 -14.91
C ASN A 243 -17.33 -17.31 -13.60
N LEU A 244 -17.93 -16.16 -13.27
CA LEU A 244 -18.65 -15.98 -12.00
C LEU A 244 -20.17 -15.91 -12.17
N MET A 245 -20.68 -15.33 -13.26
CA MET A 245 -22.14 -15.16 -13.45
C MET A 245 -22.77 -16.25 -14.33
N GLY A 246 -21.98 -17.24 -14.77
CA GLY A 246 -22.49 -18.39 -15.53
C GLY A 246 -23.10 -18.03 -16.89
N SER A 247 -22.68 -16.91 -17.49
CA SER A 247 -23.18 -16.48 -18.79
C SER A 247 -22.83 -17.53 -19.86
N PRO A 248 -23.81 -18.01 -20.67
CA PRO A 248 -23.62 -19.10 -21.62
C PRO A 248 -22.89 -18.64 -22.91
N LEU A 249 -21.93 -17.73 -22.78
CA LEU A 249 -21.18 -17.20 -23.90
C LEU A 249 -20.15 -18.23 -24.37
N ALA A 250 -20.23 -18.62 -25.63
CA ALA A 250 -19.22 -19.48 -26.24
C ALA A 250 -17.87 -18.76 -26.39
N GLU A 251 -16.79 -19.51 -26.64
CA GLU A 251 -15.50 -18.93 -27.02
C GLU A 251 -15.68 -18.05 -28.28
N GLY A 252 -15.31 -16.78 -28.17
CA GLY A 252 -15.45 -15.80 -29.26
C GLY A 252 -16.78 -15.03 -29.30
N GLU A 253 -17.76 -15.36 -28.45
CA GLU A 253 -18.96 -14.54 -28.32
C GLU A 253 -18.72 -13.31 -27.42
N ASP A 254 -19.32 -12.20 -27.85
CA ASP A 254 -19.24 -10.90 -27.21
C ASP A 254 -20.31 -10.74 -26.12
N ILE A 255 -19.93 -10.08 -25.02
CA ILE A 255 -20.91 -9.66 -24.00
C ILE A 255 -21.87 -8.60 -24.56
N PRO A 256 -23.08 -8.48 -23.98
CA PRO A 256 -23.93 -7.31 -24.22
C PRO A 256 -23.13 -6.01 -24.01
N PHE A 257 -23.33 -5.03 -24.91
CA PHE A 257 -22.58 -3.77 -24.91
C PHE A 257 -21.06 -3.91 -25.09
N ALA A 258 -20.56 -4.99 -25.71
CA ALA A 258 -19.14 -5.19 -26.01
C ALA A 258 -18.44 -3.95 -26.60
N PHE A 259 -19.08 -3.29 -27.58
CA PHE A 259 -18.57 -2.05 -28.18
C PHE A 259 -18.26 -0.95 -27.15
N LEU A 260 -19.13 -0.79 -26.13
CA LEU A 260 -18.91 0.17 -25.05
C LEU A 260 -17.66 -0.19 -24.26
N PHE A 261 -17.52 -1.45 -23.83
CA PHE A 261 -16.38 -1.90 -23.02
C PHE A 261 -15.06 -1.91 -23.81
N TYR A 262 -15.08 -2.24 -25.11
CA TYR A 262 -13.92 -2.03 -25.98
C TYR A 262 -13.55 -0.55 -26.09
N GLY A 263 -14.55 0.33 -26.26
CA GLY A 263 -14.35 1.78 -26.25
C GLY A 263 -13.71 2.26 -24.95
N LEU A 264 -14.27 1.88 -23.80
CA LEU A 264 -13.74 2.23 -22.48
C LEU A 264 -12.32 1.69 -22.25
N THR A 265 -12.02 0.49 -22.74
CA THR A 265 -10.69 -0.13 -22.70
C THR A 265 -9.63 0.75 -23.38
N VAL A 266 -9.97 1.46 -24.46
CA VAL A 266 -9.05 2.38 -25.17
C VAL A 266 -9.11 3.79 -24.60
N PHE A 267 -10.32 4.33 -24.41
CA PHE A 267 -10.51 5.75 -24.09
C PHE A 267 -10.09 6.09 -22.66
N ILE A 268 -10.33 5.23 -21.66
CA ILE A 268 -9.96 5.53 -20.26
C ILE A 268 -8.44 5.73 -20.13
N PRO A 269 -7.57 4.81 -20.60
CA PRO A 269 -6.12 4.99 -20.53
C PRO A 269 -5.62 6.25 -21.24
N VAL A 270 -6.14 6.54 -22.44
CA VAL A 270 -5.78 7.74 -23.22
C VAL A 270 -6.23 9.02 -22.50
N ALA A 271 -7.44 9.02 -21.95
CA ALA A 271 -7.96 10.15 -21.16
C ALA A 271 -7.10 10.38 -19.90
N TYR A 272 -6.74 9.31 -19.17
CA TYR A 272 -5.84 9.42 -18.03
C TYR A 272 -4.48 9.98 -18.44
N LEU A 273 -3.89 9.50 -19.53
CA LEU A 273 -2.61 10.01 -20.01
C LEU A 273 -2.69 11.50 -20.36
N TYR A 274 -3.71 11.92 -21.10
CA TYR A 274 -3.93 13.31 -21.48
C TYR A 274 -4.12 14.22 -20.25
N VAL A 275 -5.00 13.82 -19.31
CA VAL A 275 -5.27 14.56 -18.08
C VAL A 275 -4.03 14.60 -17.18
N GLY A 276 -3.29 13.50 -17.08
CA GLY A 276 -2.05 13.41 -16.29
C GLY A 276 -0.95 14.32 -16.82
N ILE A 277 -0.77 14.39 -18.14
CA ILE A 277 0.20 15.30 -18.77
C ILE A 277 -0.21 16.77 -18.57
N ASN A 278 -1.47 17.12 -18.86
CA ASN A 278 -1.94 18.51 -18.80
C ASN A 278 -1.94 19.07 -17.38
N ASN A 279 -2.36 18.26 -16.40
CA ASN A 279 -2.39 18.67 -14.99
C ASN A 279 -1.06 18.46 -14.27
N LYS A 280 -0.06 17.85 -14.94
CA LYS A 280 1.21 17.43 -14.33
C LYS A 280 1.02 16.57 -13.08
N ASP A 281 0.00 15.72 -13.12
CA ASP A 281 -0.38 14.87 -11.99
C ASP A 281 0.33 13.51 -12.11
N ILE A 282 1.34 13.30 -11.27
CA ILE A 282 2.17 12.10 -11.29
C ILE A 282 1.38 10.83 -10.98
N VAL A 283 0.31 10.92 -10.18
CA VAL A 283 -0.51 9.77 -9.80
C VAL A 283 -1.29 9.30 -11.02
N ILE A 284 -1.99 10.21 -11.69
CA ILE A 284 -2.74 9.91 -12.91
C ILE A 284 -1.80 9.42 -14.01
N LEU A 285 -0.64 10.08 -14.18
CA LEU A 285 0.32 9.70 -15.21
C LEU A 285 0.85 8.28 -15.00
N ARG A 286 1.28 7.92 -13.78
CA ARG A 286 1.76 6.56 -13.49
C ARG A 286 0.65 5.52 -13.66
N THR A 287 -0.54 5.80 -13.15
CA THR A 287 -1.68 4.89 -13.33
C THR A 287 -2.05 4.72 -14.80
N SER A 288 -2.00 5.80 -15.60
CA SER A 288 -2.27 5.76 -17.05
C SER A 288 -1.35 4.79 -17.78
N LEU A 289 -0.06 4.75 -17.42
CA LEU A 289 0.91 3.84 -18.03
C LEU A 289 0.57 2.38 -17.70
N PHE A 290 0.19 2.09 -16.45
CA PHE A 290 -0.24 0.74 -16.06
C PHE A 290 -1.51 0.31 -16.80
N VAL A 291 -2.53 1.17 -16.88
CA VAL A 291 -3.79 0.80 -17.55
C VAL A 291 -3.65 0.78 -19.07
N LEU A 292 -2.77 1.58 -19.67
CA LEU A 292 -2.40 1.49 -21.10
C LEU A 292 -1.78 0.13 -21.41
N ALA A 293 -0.83 -0.32 -20.58
CA ALA A 293 -0.23 -1.64 -20.75
C ALA A 293 -1.29 -2.75 -20.64
N PHE A 294 -2.22 -2.64 -19.68
CA PHE A 294 -3.32 -3.58 -19.55
C PHE A 294 -4.31 -3.53 -20.72
N SER A 295 -4.55 -2.36 -21.29
CA SER A 295 -5.40 -2.18 -22.49
C SER A 295 -4.82 -2.92 -23.69
N VAL A 296 -3.52 -2.75 -23.94
CA VAL A 296 -2.79 -3.50 -24.98
C VAL A 296 -2.86 -5.01 -24.71
N PHE A 297 -2.73 -5.43 -23.46
CA PHE A 297 -2.90 -6.82 -23.07
C PHE A 297 -4.30 -7.36 -23.40
N THR A 298 -5.36 -6.61 -23.10
CA THR A 298 -6.75 -6.97 -23.45
C THR A 298 -6.91 -7.21 -24.95
N PHE A 299 -6.43 -6.29 -25.80
CA PHE A 299 -6.53 -6.48 -27.26
C PHE A 299 -5.67 -7.64 -27.76
N LYS A 300 -4.47 -7.83 -27.20
CA LYS A 300 -3.63 -8.97 -27.54
C LYS A 300 -4.32 -10.30 -27.19
N PHE A 301 -5.04 -10.35 -26.08
CA PHE A 301 -5.73 -11.55 -25.63
C PHE A 301 -6.82 -11.99 -26.61
N TYR A 302 -7.62 -11.06 -27.16
CA TYR A 302 -8.74 -11.39 -28.07
C TYR A 302 -8.37 -11.35 -29.57
N TYR A 303 -7.41 -10.53 -29.98
CA TYR A 303 -7.07 -10.29 -31.40
C TYR A 303 -5.61 -10.64 -31.75
N GLY A 304 -4.92 -11.41 -30.91
CA GLY A 304 -3.54 -11.79 -31.15
C GLY A 304 -3.36 -12.52 -32.49
N PHE A 305 -2.50 -11.99 -33.37
CA PHE A 305 -2.29 -12.44 -34.75
C PHE A 305 -1.58 -13.81 -34.90
N GLY A 306 -1.66 -14.70 -33.91
CA GLY A 306 -1.02 -16.03 -33.92
C GLY A 306 0.52 -16.04 -33.90
N HIS A 307 1.16 -14.88 -34.04
CA HIS A 307 2.62 -14.71 -34.08
C HIS A 307 3.07 -13.78 -32.94
N PRO A 308 3.18 -14.31 -31.71
CA PRO A 308 3.54 -13.52 -30.54
C PRO A 308 4.93 -12.89 -30.67
N GLU A 309 5.86 -13.51 -31.41
CA GLU A 309 7.23 -13.05 -31.60
C GLU A 309 7.29 -11.73 -32.38
N ILE A 310 6.54 -11.66 -33.49
CA ILE A 310 6.46 -10.46 -34.33
C ILE A 310 5.82 -9.31 -33.54
N THR A 311 4.71 -9.61 -32.85
CA THR A 311 3.97 -8.63 -32.05
C THR A 311 4.85 -8.04 -30.94
N LEU A 312 5.58 -8.89 -30.20
CA LEU A 312 6.49 -8.45 -29.14
C LEU A 312 7.65 -7.63 -29.68
N THR A 313 8.21 -8.02 -30.83
CA THR A 313 9.33 -7.31 -31.47
C THR A 313 8.90 -5.91 -31.93
N ILE A 314 7.77 -5.78 -32.61
CA ILE A 314 7.24 -4.49 -33.06
C ILE A 314 6.89 -3.59 -31.87
N SER A 315 6.24 -4.13 -30.84
CA SER A 315 5.95 -3.38 -29.61
C SER A 315 7.22 -2.89 -28.92
N GLY A 316 8.26 -3.73 -28.85
CA GLY A 316 9.56 -3.36 -28.30
C GLY A 316 10.24 -2.22 -29.08
N ILE A 317 10.27 -2.33 -30.42
CA ILE A 317 10.81 -1.29 -31.30
C ILE A 317 10.03 0.02 -31.14
N THR A 318 8.70 -0.06 -31.07
CA THR A 318 7.83 1.11 -30.89
C THR A 318 8.09 1.79 -29.56
N LEU A 319 8.14 1.02 -28.47
CA LEU A 319 8.45 1.54 -27.13
C LEU A 319 9.83 2.19 -27.10
N LEU A 320 10.87 1.53 -27.61
CA LEU A 320 12.22 2.08 -27.69
C LEU A 320 12.26 3.38 -28.49
N SER A 321 11.57 3.43 -29.63
CA SER A 321 11.51 4.62 -30.48
C SER A 321 10.84 5.79 -29.75
N ILE A 322 9.71 5.54 -29.07
CA ILE A 322 9.02 6.55 -28.26
C ILE A 322 9.91 7.00 -27.10
N THR A 323 10.56 6.08 -26.40
CA THR A 323 11.47 6.41 -25.29
C THR A 323 12.62 7.28 -25.77
N LEU A 324 13.30 6.91 -26.86
CA LEU A 324 14.40 7.70 -27.42
C LEU A 324 13.94 9.08 -27.89
N PHE A 325 12.77 9.15 -28.53
CA PHE A 325 12.15 10.40 -28.91
C PHE A 325 11.88 11.30 -27.69
N LEU A 326 11.22 10.78 -26.66
CA LEU A 326 10.92 11.53 -25.43
C LEU A 326 12.20 11.95 -24.69
N PHE A 327 13.21 11.08 -24.65
CA PHE A 327 14.50 11.37 -24.01
C PHE A 327 15.23 12.52 -24.69
N ASN A 328 15.19 12.58 -26.02
CA ASN A 328 15.77 13.68 -26.78
C ASN A 328 14.90 14.95 -26.70
N TYR A 329 13.58 14.80 -26.77
CA TYR A 329 12.62 15.90 -26.73
C TYR A 329 12.63 16.64 -25.39
N LEU A 330 12.73 15.90 -24.27
CA LEU A 330 12.78 16.42 -22.90
C LEU A 330 14.20 16.75 -22.42
N LYS A 331 15.20 16.78 -23.32
CA LYS A 331 16.55 17.26 -23.01
C LYS A 331 16.55 18.74 -22.61
N THR A 332 15.70 19.52 -23.23
CA THR A 332 15.36 20.88 -22.80
C THR A 332 14.08 20.83 -21.96
N ILE A 333 14.01 21.62 -20.89
CA ILE A 333 12.79 21.73 -20.08
C ILE A 333 11.64 22.21 -20.97
N ARG A 334 10.56 21.44 -21.06
CA ARG A 334 9.38 21.76 -21.87
C ARG A 334 8.14 21.57 -21.03
N ASN A 335 7.33 22.62 -20.90
CA ASN A 335 6.08 22.59 -20.13
C ASN A 335 6.22 22.04 -18.70
N GLY A 336 7.39 22.18 -18.08
CA GLY A 336 7.69 21.66 -16.74
C GLY A 336 8.09 20.18 -16.68
N PHE A 337 8.20 19.50 -17.83
CA PHE A 337 8.80 18.17 -17.93
C PHE A 337 10.26 18.26 -18.35
N THR A 338 11.09 17.40 -17.79
CA THR A 338 12.50 17.25 -18.12
C THR A 338 12.89 15.78 -17.98
N ARG A 339 13.86 15.34 -18.79
CA ARG A 339 14.48 14.02 -18.60
C ARG A 339 15.42 14.00 -17.39
N GLU A 340 15.93 15.16 -16.97
CA GLU A 340 16.94 15.27 -15.92
C GLU A 340 16.31 14.99 -14.55
N ASN A 341 16.90 14.08 -13.78
CA ASN A 341 16.43 13.74 -12.45
C ASN A 341 16.93 14.79 -11.44
N LEU A 342 16.29 15.96 -11.44
CA LEU A 342 16.72 17.13 -10.66
C LEU A 342 16.73 16.87 -9.15
N ILE A 343 15.81 16.03 -8.64
CA ILE A 343 15.78 15.63 -7.24
C ILE A 343 15.77 14.11 -7.22
N SER A 344 16.84 13.49 -6.71
CA SER A 344 16.92 12.02 -6.63
C SER A 344 15.61 11.43 -6.12
N GLU A 345 15.00 10.62 -6.98
CA GLU A 345 13.73 9.98 -6.70
C GLU A 345 13.95 8.89 -5.65
N LYS A 346 12.91 8.62 -4.86
CA LYS A 346 12.88 7.60 -3.78
C LYS A 346 13.25 6.18 -4.27
N TRP A 347 13.21 5.93 -5.58
CA TRP A 347 13.35 4.61 -6.20
C TRP A 347 14.48 4.51 -7.24
N THR A 348 14.88 5.61 -7.88
CA THR A 348 15.83 5.57 -9.02
C THR A 348 17.29 5.34 -8.62
N SER A 349 17.63 5.50 -7.34
CA SER A 349 18.98 5.23 -6.80
C SER A 349 19.09 3.88 -6.10
N MET A 350 18.06 3.04 -6.18
CA MET A 350 18.05 1.74 -5.53
C MET A 350 18.89 0.74 -6.34
N ASN A 351 20.23 0.88 -6.27
CA ASN A 351 21.12 -0.24 -6.47
C ASN A 351 20.78 -1.24 -5.37
N ALA A 352 19.92 -2.22 -5.68
CA ALA A 352 19.42 -3.21 -4.71
C ALA A 352 20.57 -3.85 -3.91
N GLU A 353 21.72 -4.01 -4.55
CA GLU A 353 22.96 -4.52 -3.95
C GLU A 353 23.59 -3.54 -2.94
N ALA A 354 23.74 -2.25 -3.29
CA ALA A 354 24.22 -1.22 -2.36
C ALA A 354 23.22 -0.97 -1.21
N PHE A 355 21.92 -1.13 -1.49
CA PHE A 355 20.87 -1.12 -0.48
C PHE A 355 21.07 -2.28 0.50
N ILE A 356 21.25 -3.52 0.04
CA ILE A 356 21.50 -4.68 0.92
C ILE A 356 22.78 -4.47 1.76
N ILE A 357 23.89 -4.05 1.15
CA ILE A 357 25.18 -3.84 1.83
C ILE A 357 25.11 -2.74 2.90
N SER A 358 24.46 -1.61 2.60
CA SER A 358 24.29 -0.50 3.54
C SER A 358 23.33 -0.82 4.70
N GLN A 359 22.52 -1.87 4.57
CA GLN A 359 21.53 -2.27 5.57
C GLN A 359 22.07 -3.39 6.48
N THR A 360 23.01 -4.22 5.99
CA THR A 360 23.76 -5.19 6.82
C THR A 360 24.77 -4.51 7.75
N LEU A 361 25.28 -3.33 7.39
CA LEU A 361 26.13 -2.51 8.26
C LEU A 361 25.23 -1.59 9.10
N GLY A 362 24.73 -2.13 10.22
CA GLY A 362 23.74 -1.51 11.10
C GLY A 362 23.94 -0.01 11.36
N GLY A 363 22.96 0.78 10.95
CA GLY A 363 22.92 2.24 11.10
C GLY A 363 22.47 2.74 12.48
N ASN A 364 23.00 2.19 13.56
CA ASN A 364 22.90 2.81 14.87
C ASN A 364 24.27 3.36 15.27
N GLN A 365 24.45 4.69 15.19
CA GLN A 365 25.44 5.34 16.03
C GLN A 365 24.87 5.41 17.44
N VAL A 366 25.05 4.33 18.20
CA VAL A 366 25.13 4.45 19.65
C VAL A 366 26.40 5.25 19.90
N LYS A 367 26.30 6.40 20.58
CA LYS A 367 27.49 7.02 21.18
C LYS A 367 28.08 5.98 22.13
N VAL A 368 29.14 5.31 21.70
CA VAL A 368 29.97 4.51 22.58
C VAL A 368 30.59 5.51 23.53
N ASP A 369 30.26 5.38 24.81
CA ASP A 369 30.97 6.08 25.86
C ASP A 369 32.41 5.52 25.88
N ASP A 370 33.41 6.38 25.68
CA ASP A 370 34.84 6.01 25.61
C ASP A 370 35.39 5.44 26.93
N SER A 371 34.52 5.16 27.90
CA SER A 371 34.83 4.64 29.24
C SER A 371 34.85 3.11 29.34
N PHE A 372 34.44 2.36 28.31
CA PHE A 372 34.46 0.90 28.35
C PHE A 372 35.77 0.32 27.78
N GLN A 373 36.78 0.15 28.65
CA GLN A 373 37.92 -0.73 28.37
C GLN A 373 37.47 -2.20 28.46
N GLY A 374 37.26 -2.83 27.31
CA GLY A 374 36.95 -4.25 27.21
C GLY A 374 38.09 -5.09 27.80
N ARG A 375 37.86 -5.67 28.98
CA ARG A 375 38.62 -6.84 29.43
C ARG A 375 38.13 -8.05 28.64
N GLY A 376 39.04 -8.70 27.92
CA GLY A 376 38.78 -9.90 27.14
C GLY A 376 38.09 -10.95 27.99
N GLY A 377 36.93 -11.43 27.53
CA GLY A 377 36.22 -12.56 28.13
C GLY A 377 36.66 -13.85 27.47
N ASP A 378 37.17 -14.78 28.28
CA ASP A 378 37.32 -16.19 27.90
C ASP A 378 35.93 -16.80 27.72
N PHE A 379 35.52 -16.98 26.47
CA PHE A 379 34.33 -17.73 26.12
C PHE A 379 34.72 -19.21 25.95
N SER A 380 34.58 -19.98 27.03
CA SER A 380 34.73 -21.44 27.02
C SER A 380 33.56 -22.07 26.27
N GLY A 381 33.70 -22.20 24.94
CA GLY A 381 32.80 -23.00 24.12
C GLY A 381 32.93 -24.47 24.48
N GLY A 382 31.81 -25.08 24.90
CA GLY A 382 31.71 -26.51 25.17
C GLY A 382 31.96 -27.32 23.91
N GLY A 383 33.13 -27.98 23.86
CA GLY A 383 33.49 -28.97 22.85
C GLY A 383 34.15 -30.15 23.56
N SER A 384 33.64 -31.34 23.32
CA SER A 384 33.97 -32.59 24.00
C SER A 384 35.47 -32.89 24.06
N SER A 385 36.00 -33.13 25.26
CA SER A 385 37.26 -33.84 25.44
C SER A 385 37.10 -35.30 25.03
N GLY A 386 37.61 -35.63 23.85
CA GLY A 386 37.83 -37.01 23.40
C GLY A 386 39.33 -37.22 23.18
N SER A 387 40.01 -37.73 24.20
CA SER A 387 41.34 -38.31 24.09
C SER A 387 41.30 -39.57 23.24
N PHE A 388 42.08 -39.63 22.14
CA PHE A 388 42.98 -40.72 21.73
C PHE A 388 43.79 -40.29 20.50
#